data_AF-J3N7W0-F1
#
_entry.id   AF-J3N7W0-F1
#
_cell.length_a   1.000
_cell.length_b   1.000
_cell.length_c   1.000
_cell.angle_alpha   90.00
_cell.angle_beta   90.00
_cell.angle_gamma   90.00
#
_symmetry.space_group_name_H-M   'P 1'
#
loop_
_entity.id
_entity.type
_entity.pdbx_description
1 polymer ?
#
loop_
_entity_poly.entity_id
_entity_poly.type
_entity_poly.pdbx_seq_one_letter_code
_entity_poly.pdbx_strand_id
1 'polypeptide(L)'
;HFRFIYCVESLVVDVKDIEWDSCFMKLNLDTKSENSHVLSLKYGRQTDTLQPPHKYVPWVVIDGRPLYEVRSMAAPIMLALPLPRQRVAPAKLALSPCHVSRDPTPAGLRGIRTAPMSLAPPY
;
A
#
# COMPACT_ATOMS: atom_id res chain seq x y z
N HIS A 1 10.77 -10.12 10.47
CA HIS A 1 10.84 -9.12 11.55
C HIS A 1 9.44 -8.76 12.06
N PHE A 2 8.63 -7.96 11.36
CA PHE A 2 7.28 -7.53 11.82
C PHE A 2 6.36 -8.68 12.26
N ARG A 3 6.38 -9.83 11.57
CA ARG A 3 5.57 -11.01 11.95
C ARG A 3 5.82 -11.47 13.40
N PHE A 4 7.07 -11.39 13.88
CA PHE A 4 7.42 -11.77 15.24
C PHE A 4 6.87 -10.76 16.25
N ILE A 5 7.02 -9.46 15.98
CA ILE A 5 6.49 -8.39 16.82
C ILE A 5 4.97 -8.53 16.94
N TYR A 6 4.25 -8.68 15.82
CA TYR A 6 2.79 -8.89 15.85
C TYR A 6 2.38 -10.15 16.61
N CYS A 7 3.14 -11.23 16.49
CA CYS A 7 2.87 -12.45 17.26
C CYS A 7 2.98 -12.17 18.77
N VAL A 8 4.05 -11.51 19.22
CA VAL A 8 4.22 -11.16 20.63
C VAL A 8 3.16 -10.17 21.10
N GLU A 9 2.86 -9.13 20.32
CA GLU A 9 1.83 -8.14 20.65
C GLU A 9 0.44 -8.77 20.77
N SER A 10 0.11 -9.77 19.94
CA SER A 10 -1.15 -10.50 20.06
C SER A 10 -1.26 -11.27 21.37
N LEU A 11 -0.15 -11.82 21.86
CA LEU A 11 -0.12 -12.49 23.16
C LEU A 11 -0.34 -11.52 24.32
N VAL A 12 0.17 -10.28 24.22
CA VAL A 12 -0.08 -9.23 25.23
C VAL A 12 -1.57 -8.89 25.31
N VAL A 13 -2.25 -8.78 24.16
CA VAL A 13 -3.71 -8.57 24.11
C VAL A 13 -4.46 -9.72 24.79
N ASP A 14 -3.99 -10.95 24.59
CA ASP A 14 -4.57 -12.16 25.17
C ASP A 14 -4.12 -12.43 26.62
N VAL A 15 -3.31 -11.55 27.23
CA VAL A 15 -2.74 -11.70 28.59
C VAL A 15 -1.88 -12.98 28.73
N LYS A 16 -1.09 -13.28 27.69
CA LYS A 16 -0.18 -14.43 27.56
C LYS A 16 1.25 -14.00 27.23
N ASP A 17 1.66 -12.83 27.70
CA ASP A 17 2.98 -12.24 27.41
C ASP A 17 4.14 -13.13 27.87
N ILE A 18 3.93 -13.96 28.88
CA ILE A 18 4.91 -14.97 29.32
C ILE A 18 5.22 -16.05 28.26
N GLU A 19 4.33 -16.23 27.26
CA GLU A 19 4.47 -17.21 26.17
C GLU A 19 5.13 -16.62 24.91
N TRP A 20 5.78 -15.45 25.01
CA TRP A 20 6.36 -14.74 23.87
C TRP A 20 7.36 -15.58 23.06
N ASP A 21 8.05 -16.52 23.71
CA ASP A 21 9.02 -17.43 23.08
C ASP A 21 8.33 -18.42 22.12
N SER A 22 7.05 -18.75 22.35
CA SER A 22 6.24 -19.56 21.42
C SER A 22 6.18 -18.98 20.00
N CYS A 23 6.40 -17.67 19.85
CA CYS A 23 6.44 -17.01 18.56
C CYS A 23 7.63 -17.43 17.68
N PHE A 24 8.73 -17.93 18.26
CA PHE A 24 9.81 -18.53 17.47
C PHE A 24 9.33 -19.79 16.75
N MET A 25 8.63 -20.67 17.49
CA MET A 25 8.08 -21.91 16.92
C MET A 25 6.99 -21.63 15.90
N LYS A 26 6.02 -20.77 16.24
CA LYS A 26 4.89 -20.40 15.35
C LYS A 26 5.36 -19.82 14.02
N LEU A 27 6.51 -19.14 14.00
CA LEU A 27 7.05 -18.48 12.81
C LEU A 27 8.25 -19.22 12.19
N ASN A 28 8.63 -20.37 12.73
CA ASN A 28 9.77 -21.16 12.30
C ASN A 28 11.07 -20.33 12.24
N LEU A 29 11.35 -19.60 13.31
CA LEU A 29 12.51 -18.73 13.49
C LEU A 29 13.55 -19.38 14.42
N ASP A 30 14.82 -19.08 14.19
CA ASP A 30 15.92 -19.47 15.08
C ASP A 30 15.93 -18.60 16.35
N THR A 31 16.31 -19.18 17.49
CA THR A 31 16.19 -18.57 18.83
C THR A 31 17.38 -17.70 19.23
N LYS A 32 18.45 -17.70 18.43
CA LYS A 32 19.71 -17.08 18.83
C LYS A 32 19.70 -15.56 18.66
N SER A 33 19.70 -14.82 19.78
CA SER A 33 19.81 -13.36 19.83
C SER A 33 20.99 -12.93 20.70
N GLU A 34 22.18 -12.81 20.10
CA GLU A 34 23.43 -12.49 20.82
C GLU A 34 23.61 -10.99 21.15
N ASN A 35 22.71 -10.09 20.75
CA ASN A 35 22.99 -8.64 20.76
C ASN A 35 21.81 -7.73 21.18
N SER A 36 20.89 -8.24 22.01
CA SER A 36 19.68 -7.49 22.41
C SER A 36 20.00 -6.15 23.10
N HIS A 37 20.96 -6.13 24.04
CA HIS A 37 21.35 -4.91 24.76
C HIS A 37 21.90 -3.82 23.84
N VAL A 38 22.76 -4.20 22.89
CA VAL A 38 23.31 -3.27 21.89
C VAL A 38 22.20 -2.68 21.03
N LEU A 39 21.23 -3.52 20.66
CA LEU A 39 20.10 -3.11 19.85
C LEU A 39 19.18 -2.13 20.61
N SER A 40 18.89 -2.39 21.88
CA SER A 40 18.11 -1.50 22.74
C SER A 40 18.75 -0.12 22.88
N LEU A 41 20.07 -0.05 23.11
CA LEU A 41 20.80 1.23 23.16
C LEU A 41 20.77 1.99 21.84
N LYS A 42 20.89 1.27 20.72
CA LYS A 42 20.82 1.86 19.38
C LYS A 42 19.46 2.51 19.15
N TYR A 43 18.37 1.79 19.41
CA TYR A 43 17.02 2.33 19.21
C TYR A 43 16.65 3.42 20.22
N GLY A 44 17.12 3.33 21.47
CA GLY A 44 16.98 4.41 22.45
C GLY A 44 17.57 5.73 21.95
N ARG A 45 18.82 5.69 21.44
CA ARG A 45 19.44 6.88 20.84
C ARG A 45 18.69 7.40 19.62
N GLN A 46 18.13 6.53 18.78
CA GLN A 46 17.32 6.97 17.64
C GLN A 46 16.04 7.70 18.10
N THR A 47 15.37 7.19 19.13
CA THR A 47 14.20 7.83 19.74
C THR A 47 14.56 9.18 20.36
N ASP A 48 15.70 9.28 21.06
CA ASP A 48 16.17 10.53 21.68
C ASP A 48 16.49 11.62 20.64
N THR A 49 16.81 11.23 19.41
CA THR A 49 17.12 12.18 18.31
C THR A 49 15.89 12.69 17.55
N LEU A 50 14.68 12.24 17.91
CA LEU A 50 13.44 12.67 17.26
C LEU A 50 13.25 14.19 17.38
N GLN A 51 12.88 14.82 16.27
CA GLN A 51 12.57 16.25 16.19
C GLN A 51 11.16 16.43 15.58
N PRO A 52 10.19 16.98 16.34
CA PRO A 52 10.26 17.28 17.77
C PRO A 52 10.38 15.98 18.61
N PRO A 53 10.86 16.07 19.87
CA PRO A 53 10.82 14.94 20.78
C PRO A 53 9.39 14.38 20.88
N HIS A 54 9.25 13.07 20.89
CA HIS A 54 7.95 12.42 21.04
C HIS A 54 7.30 12.81 22.38
N LYS A 55 5.97 13.03 22.36
CA LYS A 55 5.20 13.43 23.55
C LYS A 55 4.43 12.28 24.19
N TYR A 56 4.17 11.23 23.41
CA TYR A 56 3.46 10.02 23.82
C TYR A 56 3.81 8.90 22.83
N VAL A 57 3.41 7.67 23.17
CA VAL A 57 3.45 6.51 22.29
C VAL A 57 2.02 6.06 21.95
N PRO A 58 1.76 5.53 20.74
CA PRO A 58 2.70 5.41 19.62
C PRO A 58 3.03 6.77 18.98
N TRP A 59 4.31 6.97 18.61
CA TRP A 59 4.77 8.15 17.88
C TRP A 59 4.96 7.81 16.41
N VAL A 60 4.09 8.32 15.55
CA VAL A 60 4.09 8.01 14.11
C VAL A 60 4.51 9.25 13.34
N VAL A 61 5.45 9.07 12.41
CA VAL A 61 5.97 10.15 11.56
C VAL A 61 5.71 9.79 10.10
N ILE A 62 5.07 10.70 9.35
CA ILE A 62 4.80 10.56 7.92
C ILE A 62 5.48 11.74 7.22
N ASP A 63 6.40 11.46 6.29
CA ASP A 63 7.18 12.47 5.56
C ASP A 63 7.84 13.52 6.48
N GLY A 64 8.41 13.06 7.60
CA GLY A 64 9.07 13.92 8.59
C GLY A 64 8.12 14.72 9.48
N ARG A 65 6.80 14.56 9.35
CA ARG A 65 5.79 15.23 10.17
C ARG A 65 5.15 14.25 11.16
N PRO A 66 5.11 14.57 12.46
CA PRO A 66 4.45 13.73 13.44
C PRO A 66 2.93 13.75 13.26
N LEU A 67 2.30 12.59 13.40
CA LEU A 67 0.86 12.43 13.38
C LEU A 67 0.31 12.56 14.81
N TYR A 68 -0.39 13.66 15.09
CA TYR A 68 -0.92 13.91 16.43
C TYR A 68 -2.23 13.19 16.73
N GLU A 69 -3.01 12.85 15.69
CA GLU A 69 -4.31 12.20 15.83
C GLU A 69 -4.31 10.85 15.13
N VAL A 70 -4.39 9.78 15.94
CA VAL A 70 -4.33 8.39 15.45
C VAL A 70 -5.54 8.01 14.58
N ARG A 71 -6.68 8.69 14.74
CA ARG A 71 -7.86 8.47 13.89
C ARG A 71 -7.61 8.82 12.41
N SER A 72 -6.58 9.62 12.12
CA SER A 72 -6.29 10.14 10.78
C SER A 72 -5.35 9.25 9.95
N MET A 73 -4.91 8.09 10.43
CA MET A 73 -3.85 7.26 9.79
C MET A 73 -4.10 6.91 8.30
N ALA A 74 -5.37 6.82 7.85
CA ALA A 74 -5.71 6.45 6.47
C ALA A 74 -5.59 7.61 5.46
N ALA A 75 -5.81 8.85 5.89
CA ALA A 75 -5.83 10.01 5.00
C ALA A 75 -4.44 10.40 4.43
N PRO A 76 -3.35 10.46 5.22
CA PRO A 76 -2.05 10.94 4.72
C PRO A 76 -1.36 9.93 3.81
N ILE A 77 -1.53 8.62 4.01
CA ILE A 77 -0.93 7.58 3.16
C ILE A 77 -1.50 7.64 1.73
N MET A 78 -2.82 7.86 1.59
CA MET A 78 -3.49 7.96 0.29
C MET A 78 -3.14 9.24 -0.47
N LEU A 79 -2.82 10.33 0.23
CA LEU A 79 -2.48 11.62 -0.39
C LEU A 79 -1.01 11.71 -0.83
N ALA A 80 -0.11 10.96 -0.18
CA ALA A 80 1.34 10.99 -0.45
C ALA A 80 1.78 10.07 -1.61
N LEU A 81 0.93 9.14 -2.06
CA LEU A 81 1.20 8.37 -3.28
C LEU A 81 1.13 9.30 -4.50
N PRO A 82 2.22 9.46 -5.29
CA PRO A 82 2.14 10.19 -6.54
C PRO A 82 1.10 9.51 -7.42
N LEU A 83 0.01 10.22 -7.73
CA LEU A 83 -0.91 9.78 -8.78
C LEU A 83 -0.07 9.51 -10.04
N PRO A 84 -0.28 8.38 -10.76
CA PRO A 84 0.41 8.16 -12.00
C PRO A 84 0.07 9.33 -12.93
N ARG A 85 1.08 10.15 -13.22
CA ARG A 85 0.99 11.24 -14.19
C ARG A 85 0.58 10.56 -15.50
N GLN A 86 -0.68 10.71 -15.91
CA GLN A 86 -1.11 10.27 -17.23
C GLN A 86 -0.19 10.98 -18.21
N ARG A 87 0.69 10.21 -18.88
CA ARG A 87 1.33 10.72 -20.09
C ARG A 87 0.21 10.83 -21.11
N VAL A 88 -0.39 12.01 -21.22
CA VAL A 88 -1.12 12.36 -22.42
C VAL A 88 -0.05 12.38 -23.50
N ALA A 89 0.00 11.32 -24.31
CA ALA A 89 0.79 11.34 -25.52
C ALA A 89 0.34 12.55 -26.33
N PRO A 90 1.25 13.36 -26.89
CA PRO A 90 0.83 14.42 -27.80
C PRO A 90 0.04 13.76 -28.92
N ALA A 91 -1.20 14.18 -29.11
CA ALA A 91 -1.95 13.83 -30.30
C ALA A 91 -1.08 14.29 -31.48
N LYS A 92 -0.50 13.33 -32.21
CA LYS A 92 0.09 13.65 -33.51
C LYS A 92 -1.07 14.18 -34.34
N LEU A 93 -1.08 15.50 -34.56
CA LEU A 93 -1.87 16.10 -35.63
C LEU A 93 -1.30 15.54 -36.93
N ALA A 94 -1.82 14.37 -37.34
CA ALA A 94 -1.67 13.91 -38.70
C ALA A 94 -2.57 14.83 -39.52
N LEU A 95 -2.00 15.92 -40.04
CA LEU A 95 -2.57 16.62 -41.18
C LEU A 95 -2.60 15.62 -42.34
N SER A 96 -3.71 14.91 -42.46
CA SER A 96 -3.99 14.13 -43.67
C SER A 96 -4.19 15.11 -44.81
N PRO A 97 -3.53 14.92 -45.97
CA PRO A 97 -3.87 15.67 -47.17
C PRO A 97 -5.33 15.39 -47.51
N CYS A 98 -6.11 16.44 -47.74
CA CYS A 98 -7.49 16.34 -48.19
C CYS A 98 -7.51 15.60 -49.54
N HIS A 99 -7.84 14.31 -49.51
CA HIS A 99 -8.19 13.58 -50.72
C HIS A 99 -9.61 14.02 -51.11
N VAL A 100 -9.71 14.87 -52.13
CA VAL A 100 -10.99 15.14 -52.79
C VAL A 100 -11.38 13.88 -53.55
N SER A 101 -12.22 13.06 -52.94
CA SER A 101 -12.94 12.00 -53.64
C SER A 101 -14.42 12.33 -53.62
N ARG A 102 -14.94 12.52 -54.83
CA ARG A 102 -16.35 12.73 -55.16
C ARG A 102 -17.17 11.53 -54.69
N ASP A 103 -18.24 11.79 -53.95
CA ASP A 103 -19.33 10.84 -53.72
C ASP A 103 -20.01 10.48 -55.06
N PRO A 104 -20.53 9.26 -55.23
CA PRO A 104 -21.95 9.10 -54.89
C PRO A 104 -22.42 7.70 -54.40
N THR A 105 -23.30 7.73 -53.38
CA THR A 105 -24.52 6.91 -53.18
C THR A 105 -24.45 5.42 -52.77
N PRO A 106 -25.53 4.90 -52.13
CA PRO A 106 -25.44 4.08 -50.94
C PRO A 106 -25.88 2.63 -51.17
N ALA A 107 -25.38 1.70 -50.35
CA ALA A 107 -25.99 0.39 -50.23
C ALA A 107 -25.66 -0.25 -48.88
N GLY A 108 -26.69 -0.82 -48.24
CA GLY A 108 -26.50 -2.10 -47.55
C GLY A 108 -26.54 -2.09 -46.03
N LEU A 109 -27.77 -2.05 -45.53
CA LEU A 109 -28.27 -2.62 -44.26
C LEU A 109 -27.52 -3.85 -43.69
N ARG A 110 -27.68 -3.99 -42.37
CA ARG A 110 -27.59 -5.20 -41.48
C ARG A 110 -26.29 -5.29 -40.67
N GLY A 111 -26.32 -5.56 -39.37
CA GLY A 111 -27.43 -5.87 -38.48
C GLY A 111 -26.95 -5.87 -37.03
N ILE A 112 -27.82 -5.42 -36.14
CA ILE A 112 -27.66 -5.49 -34.69
C ILE A 112 -27.86 -6.95 -34.29
N ARG A 113 -26.89 -7.54 -33.57
CA ARG A 113 -27.18 -8.66 -32.67
C ARG A 113 -26.65 -8.32 -31.28
N THR A 114 -27.62 -8.11 -30.40
CA THR A 114 -27.52 -8.11 -28.95
C THR A 114 -27.05 -9.47 -28.43
N ALA A 115 -26.47 -9.41 -27.22
CA ALA A 115 -25.88 -10.47 -26.41
C ALA A 115 -26.80 -11.70 -26.15
N PRO A 116 -26.30 -12.74 -25.45
CA PRO A 116 -26.40 -12.68 -24.00
C PRO A 116 -25.21 -13.27 -23.22
N MET A 117 -24.83 -12.52 -22.20
CA MET A 117 -24.66 -12.94 -20.79
C MET A 117 -25.03 -14.40 -20.50
N SER A 118 -24.06 -15.21 -20.09
CA SER A 118 -24.33 -16.47 -19.39
C SER A 118 -23.58 -16.48 -18.07
N LEU A 119 -24.36 -16.60 -17.00
CA LEU A 119 -23.94 -16.74 -15.62
C LEU A 119 -23.13 -18.02 -15.39
N ALA A 120 -22.38 -17.99 -14.29
CA ALA A 120 -21.60 -19.05 -13.64
C ALA A 120 -22.39 -20.36 -13.36
N PRO A 121 -21.76 -21.43 -12.83
CA PRO A 121 -21.42 -21.48 -11.40
C PRO A 121 -20.04 -22.08 -11.07
N PRO A 122 -19.62 -21.97 -9.80
CA PRO A 122 -18.32 -22.40 -9.30
C PRO A 122 -18.32 -23.85 -8.84
N TYR A 123 -17.13 -24.46 -8.84
CA TYR A 123 -16.71 -25.46 -7.87
C TYR A 123 -15.26 -25.17 -7.49
#